data_AF-A0A0C3D249-F1
#
_entry.id   AF-A0A0C3D249-F1
#
_cell.length_a   1.000
_cell.length_b   1.000
_cell.length_c   1.000
_cell.angle_alpha   90.00
_cell.angle_beta   90.00
_cell.angle_gamma   90.00
#
_symmetry.space_group_name_H-M   'P 1'
#
loop_
_entity.id
_entity.type
_entity.pdbx_description
1 polymer ?
#
loop_
_entity_poly.entity_id
_entity_poly.type
_entity_poly.pdbx_seq_one_letter_code
_entity_poly.pdbx_strand_id
1 'polypeptide(L)' 'MASKPTFAFVENEGCKLQYWYEGSGPIPFFIPGGSGHGSQYNKIMNILSENYTCCTFDRRSMSSSSLDGDQCWVIGRKTE' A
#
# COMPACT_ATOMS: atom_id res chain seq x y z
N MET A 1 4.17 14.54 -17.48
CA MET A 1 5.09 14.57 -16.32
C MET A 1 4.75 13.35 -15.47
N ALA A 2 5.73 12.68 -14.85
CA ALA A 2 5.40 11.60 -13.92
C ALA A 2 4.74 12.23 -12.68
N SER A 3 3.47 11.94 -12.42
CA SER A 3 2.85 12.32 -11.16
C SER A 3 3.57 11.60 -10.02
N LYS A 4 3.62 12.27 -8.88
CA LYS A 4 4.09 11.67 -7.63
C LYS A 4 2.86 11.45 -6.76
N PRO A 5 2.40 10.20 -6.60
CA PRO A 5 1.25 9.90 -5.76
C PRO A 5 1.47 10.43 -4.34
N THR A 6 0.39 10.91 -3.72
CA THR A 6 0.43 11.28 -2.30
C THR A 6 0.50 10.00 -1.49
N PHE A 7 1.23 10.01 -0.38
CA PHE A 7 1.27 8.88 0.55
C PHE A 7 0.91 9.30 1.96
N ALA A 8 0.38 8.36 2.71
CA ALA A 8 0.07 8.50 4.13
C ALA A 8 0.21 7.15 4.83
N PHE A 9 0.01 7.14 6.15
CA PHE A 9 0.06 5.94 6.97
C PHE A 9 -1.28 5.72 7.67
N VAL A 10 -1.65 4.46 7.85
CA VAL A 10 -2.82 4.05 8.63
C VAL A 10 -2.44 2.90 9.56
N GLU A 11 -2.93 2.94 10.80
CA GLU A 11 -2.76 1.85 11.76
C GLU A 11 -3.85 0.80 11.55
N ASN A 12 -3.45 -0.46 11.40
CA ASN A 12 -4.37 -1.58 11.24
C ASN A 12 -3.79 -2.85 11.88
N GLU A 13 -4.46 -3.38 12.91
CA GLU A 13 -4.11 -4.63 13.60
C GLU A 13 -2.61 -4.73 13.97
N GLY A 14 -2.09 -3.70 14.65
CA GLY A 14 -0.68 -3.66 15.06
C GLY A 14 0.29 -3.55 13.88
N CYS A 15 -0.16 -2.99 12.76
CA CYS A 15 0.71 -2.65 11.64
C CYS A 15 0.42 -1.24 11.14
N LYS A 16 1.49 -0.44 11.09
CA LYS A 16 1.52 0.85 10.41
C LYS A 16 1.69 0.62 8.91
N LEU A 17 0.62 0.76 8.16
CA LEU A 17 0.59 0.55 6.71
C LEU A 17 0.85 1.85 5.97
N GLN A 18 1.85 1.87 5.09
CA GLN A 18 1.98 2.94 4.10
C GLN A 18 1.01 2.69 2.94
N TYR A 19 0.28 3.72 2.55
CA TYR A 19 -0.57 3.69 1.35
C TYR A 19 -0.34 4.93 0.49
N TRP A 20 -0.60 4.77 -0.80
CA TRP A 20 -0.54 5.83 -1.81
C TRP A 20 -1.90 6.03 -2.43
N TYR A 21 -2.20 7.27 -2.78
CA TYR A 21 -3.40 7.62 -3.52
C TYR A 21 -3.16 8.79 -4.47
N GLU A 22 -3.93 8.83 -5.55
CA GLU A 22 -3.87 9.88 -6.56
C GLU A 22 -5.20 10.00 -7.31
N GLY A 23 -5.58 11.23 -7.69
CA GLY A 23 -6.76 11.49 -8.49
C GLY A 23 -8.03 11.70 -7.67
N SER A 24 -9.17 11.68 -8.36
CA SER A 24 -10.50 11.87 -7.77
C SER A 24 -11.54 11.08 -8.55
N GLY A 25 -12.57 10.55 -7.88
CA GLY A 25 -13.61 9.71 -8.48
C GLY A 25 -13.69 8.31 -7.85
N PRO A 26 -14.26 7.31 -8.55
CA PRO A 26 -14.36 5.93 -8.06
C PRO A 26 -12.97 5.36 -7.71
N ILE A 27 -12.93 4.40 -6.77
CA ILE A 27 -11.67 3.95 -6.15
C ILE A 27 -11.27 2.55 -6.66
N PRO A 28 -10.40 2.43 -7.68
CA PRO A 28 -9.68 1.21 -7.94
C PRO A 28 -8.55 1.05 -6.91
N PHE A 29 -8.50 -0.12 -6.27
CA PHE A 29 -7.51 -0.44 -5.25
C PHE A 29 -6.57 -1.55 -5.73
N PHE A 30 -5.28 -1.23 -5.90
CA PHE A 30 -4.26 -2.16 -6.39
C PHE A 30 -3.59 -2.90 -5.24
N ILE A 31 -3.66 -4.23 -5.26
CA ILE A 31 -3.09 -5.10 -4.22
C ILE A 31 -1.79 -5.74 -4.75
N PRO A 32 -0.62 -5.43 -4.15
CA PRO A 32 0.64 -6.03 -4.57
C PRO A 32 0.68 -7.54 -4.34
N GLY A 33 1.34 -8.26 -5.25
CA GLY A 33 1.63 -9.70 -5.11
C GLY A 33 2.74 -10.01 -4.10
N GLY A 34 3.20 -11.27 -4.07
CA GLY A 34 4.11 -11.82 -3.04
C GLY A 34 5.45 -11.10 -2.83
N SER A 35 6.03 -10.48 -3.86
CA SER A 35 7.23 -9.62 -3.77
C SER A 35 6.94 -8.15 -4.12
N GLY A 36 5.66 -7.81 -4.28
CA GLY A 36 5.21 -6.49 -4.69
C GLY A 36 5.17 -5.48 -3.53
N HIS A 37 5.38 -4.22 -3.86
CA HIS A 37 5.17 -3.04 -3.00
C HIS A 37 4.31 -2.01 -3.74
N GLY A 38 3.68 -1.08 -3.02
CA GLY A 38 2.67 -0.18 -3.59
C GLY A 38 3.20 0.68 -4.74
N SER A 39 4.43 1.20 -4.62
CA SER A 39 4.99 2.10 -5.64
C SER A 39 5.23 1.48 -7.03
N GLN A 40 5.09 0.15 -7.19
CA GLN A 40 5.09 -0.50 -8.50
C GLN A 40 3.92 -0.04 -9.39
N TYR A 41 2.81 0.40 -8.78
CA TYR A 41 1.61 0.85 -9.48
C TYR A 41 1.66 2.32 -9.90
N ASN A 42 2.68 3.10 -9.53
CA ASN A 42 2.73 4.55 -9.81
C ASN A 42 2.47 4.89 -11.28
N LYS A 43 3.00 4.10 -12.22
CA LYS A 43 2.81 4.34 -13.66
C LYS A 43 1.35 4.18 -14.11
N ILE A 44 0.66 3.15 -13.61
CA ILE A 44 -0.74 2.91 -13.97
C ILE A 44 -1.67 3.86 -13.20
N MET A 45 -1.35 4.20 -11.95
CA MET A 45 -2.07 5.21 -11.17
C MET A 45 -2.04 6.57 -11.86
N ASN A 46 -0.88 7.01 -12.38
CA ASN A 46 -0.75 8.26 -13.13
C ASN A 46 -1.63 8.30 -14.39
N ILE A 47 -1.90 7.16 -15.03
CA ILE A 47 -2.76 7.10 -16.23
C ILE A 47 -4.24 7.15 -15.86
N LEU A 48 -4.60 6.52 -14.74
CA LEU A 48 -6.00 6.39 -14.32
C LEU A 48 -6.47 7.53 -13.40
N SER A 49 -5.54 8.30 -12.82
CA SER A 49 -5.85 9.37 -11.86
C SER A 49 -6.68 10.52 -12.43
N GLU A 50 -6.77 10.63 -13.77
CA GLU A 50 -7.65 11.58 -14.45
C GLU A 50 -9.15 11.31 -14.19
N ASN A 51 -9.52 10.05 -13.95
CA ASN A 51 -10.94 9.64 -13.83
C ASN A 51 -11.24 8.86 -12.54
N TYR A 52 -10.21 8.48 -11.78
CA TYR A 52 -10.31 7.59 -10.63
C TYR A 52 -9.46 8.09 -9.47
N THR A 53 -9.89 7.78 -8.25
CA THR A 53 -9.02 7.86 -7.07
C THR A 53 -8.25 6.56 -6.95
N CYS A 54 -7.11 6.49 -7.61
CA CYS A 54 -6.28 5.30 -7.60
C CYS A 54 -5.61 5.13 -6.24
N CYS A 55 -5.68 3.93 -5.65
CA CYS A 55 -5.10 3.65 -4.34
C CYS A 55 -4.28 2.36 -4.35
N THR A 56 -3.20 2.31 -3.58
CA THR A 56 -2.42 1.10 -3.32
C THR A 56 -1.75 1.19 -1.96
N PHE A 57 -1.14 0.11 -1.48
CA PHE A 57 -0.49 0.05 -0.19
C PHE A 57 0.69 -0.91 -0.19
N ASP A 58 1.58 -0.73 0.77
CA ASP A 58 2.60 -1.70 1.09
C ASP A 58 2.01 -2.77 2.01
N ARG A 59 2.13 -4.03 1.63
CA ARG A 59 1.68 -5.15 2.48
C ARG A 59 2.39 -5.12 3.83
N ARG A 60 1.79 -5.76 4.83
CA ARG A 60 2.38 -5.88 6.18
C ARG A 60 3.81 -6.44 6.10
N SER A 61 4.71 -5.85 6.88
CA SER A 61 6.14 -6.20 6.90
C SER A 61 6.88 -6.04 5.56
N MET A 62 6.37 -5.21 4.64
CA MET A 62 6.98 -4.95 3.34
C MET A 62 7.27 -3.45 3.17
N SER A 63 8.45 -3.14 2.63
CA SER A 63 8.92 -1.77 2.36
C SER A 63 8.73 -0.83 3.56
N SER A 64 7.84 0.16 3.49
CA SER A 64 7.69 1.14 4.59
C SER A 64 6.55 0.81 5.55
N SER A 65 5.84 -0.30 5.33
CA SER A 65 4.85 -0.81 6.26
C SER A 65 5.54 -1.61 7.38
N SER A 66 5.40 -1.14 8.62
CA SER A 66 6.05 -1.71 9.80
C SER A 66 5.08 -2.40 10.73
N LEU A 67 5.52 -3.47 11.38
CA LEU A 67 4.76 -4.18 12.40
C LEU A 67 5.10 -3.66 13.79
N ASP A 68 4.08 -3.50 14.62
CA ASP A 68 4.23 -3.22 16.04
C ASP A 68 4.37 -4.56 16.79
N GLY A 69 5.59 -4.86 17.22
CA GLY A 69 5.90 -6.05 18.03
C GLY A 69 5.51 -7.39 17.37
N ASP A 70 5.07 -8.35 18.20
CA ASP A 70 4.74 -9.73 17.80
C ASP A 70 3.33 -9.88 17.18
N GLN A 71 2.62 -8.77 16.92
CA GLN A 71 1.16 -8.77 16.74
C GLN A 71 0.66 -9.07 15.32
N CYS A 72 1.54 -9.23 14.33
CA CYS A 72 1.08 -9.65 13.01
C CYS A 72 1.22 -11.15 12.86
N TRP A 73 0.10 -11.81 12.56
CA TRP A 73 0.02 -13.17 12.03
C TRP A 73 0.74 -13.26 10.68
N VAL A 74 2.07 -13.16 10.69
CA VAL A 74 2.90 -13.53 9.56
C VAL A 74 2.78 -15.03 9.44
N ILE A 75 2.19 -15.50 8.34
CA ILE A 75 2.14 -16.91 8.00
C ILE A 75 3.59 -17.44 8.05
N GLY A 76 3.92 -18.22 9.08
CA GLY A 76 5.25 -18.80 9.27
C GLY A 76 6.06 -18.33 10.48
N ARG A 77 5.64 -17.31 11.24
CA ARG A 77 6.24 -17.07 12.58
C ARG A 77 5.61 -18.04 13.57
N LYS A 78 6.32 -19.12 13.91
CA LYS A 78 6.06 -19.85 15.16
C LYS A 78 6.43 -18.91 16.29
N THR A 79 5.47 -18.54 17.12
CA THR A 79 5.73 -18.13 18.49
C THR A 79 6.35 -19.34 19.19
N GLU A 80 7.61 -19.23 19.61
CA GLU A 80 8.29 -20.21 20.48
C GLU A 80 7.70 -20.17 21.90
#